data_AF-A0A4Q8P542-F1
#
_entry.id   AF-A0A4Q8P542-F1
#
_cell.length_a   1.000
_cell.length_b   1.000
_cell.length_c   1.000
_cell.angle_alpha   90.00
_cell.angle_beta   90.00
_cell.angle_gamma   90.00
#
_symmetry.space_group_name_H-M   'P 1'
#
loop_
_entity.id
_entity.type
_entity.pdbx_description
1 polymer ?
#
loop_
_entity_poly.entity_id
_entity_poly.type
_entity_poly.pdbx_seq_one_letter_code
_entity_poly.pdbx_strand_id
1 'polypeptide(L)'
;MGVFVEKDYRVKRKSSENGRKSAFAHKVKNGGENYKKNVREKINRKGASKEVVVKISGGAVTRQGIKNSIDYMSRESQLSVMNESGQVWQGEEIKEAKEHMVDAANDAQHVHDDKGRENKKITQNIVFSPPVSAKVKPEGLLDSVRKTLNKKYPNNRFVLGYHEDKKEHPHVHVVFRIKDTDGKRTDIKKKDLREIRTGFCNELILKGYDVKATHKQTQGLNQSIKDAHASAPKRQKGVYEVVDVGYDHYQHDKSKPKQHFLKLKTLNKGVEKTYWGAGFGDLVQRESVKKGDLVKLKKLGQKEVKIPALDKNGIQQGWKTAHRNDWQLQNLGVKGIDRKLSNDKSFKLDDISSIQKQQQQMKKFNLVKQNMLQSQQKIKVGIKF
;
A
#
# COMPACT_ATOMS: atom_id res chain seq x y z
N MET A 1 0.84 -18.64 -8.78
CA MET A 1 -0.62 -18.81 -8.87
C MET A 1 -1.32 -17.47 -8.70
N GLY A 2 -1.84 -16.88 -9.79
CA GLY A 2 -2.56 -15.62 -9.74
C GLY A 2 -4.01 -15.84 -9.33
N VAL A 3 -4.47 -15.14 -8.28
CA VAL A 3 -5.86 -15.23 -7.81
C VAL A 3 -6.78 -14.65 -8.88
N PHE A 4 -7.58 -15.51 -9.51
CA PHE A 4 -8.59 -15.10 -10.47
C PHE A 4 -9.78 -14.50 -9.71
N VAL A 5 -10.01 -13.20 -9.88
CA VAL A 5 -11.18 -12.51 -9.32
C VAL A 5 -12.21 -12.35 -10.44
N GLU A 6 -13.42 -12.85 -10.22
CA GLU A 6 -14.55 -12.83 -11.15
C GLU A 6 -14.90 -11.42 -11.67
N LYS A 7 -15.39 -11.35 -12.92
CA LYS A 7 -15.73 -10.10 -13.62
C LYS A 7 -16.74 -9.24 -12.84
N ASP A 8 -17.73 -9.85 -12.19
CA ASP A 8 -18.78 -9.12 -11.48
C ASP A 8 -18.28 -8.43 -10.20
N TYR A 9 -17.29 -9.02 -9.55
CA TYR A 9 -16.60 -8.41 -8.40
C TYR A 9 -15.74 -7.20 -8.81
N ARG A 10 -15.26 -7.18 -10.07
CA ARG A 10 -14.52 -6.04 -10.66
C ARG A 10 -15.45 -4.86 -10.97
N VAL A 11 -16.70 -5.12 -11.35
CA VAL A 11 -17.71 -4.09 -11.63
C VAL A 11 -18.20 -3.43 -10.35
N LYS A 12 -18.42 -4.19 -9.27
CA LYS A 12 -18.83 -3.63 -7.96
C LYS A 12 -17.78 -2.72 -7.30
N ARG A 13 -16.48 -2.96 -7.51
CA ARG A 13 -15.43 -2.00 -7.09
C ARG A 13 -15.44 -0.70 -7.91
N LYS A 14 -16.04 -0.67 -9.11
CA LYS A 14 -16.02 0.53 -9.97
C LYS A 14 -17.04 1.59 -9.52
N SER A 15 -18.12 1.20 -8.83
CA SER A 15 -19.19 2.10 -8.40
C SER A 15 -19.00 2.68 -6.98
N SER A 16 -18.11 2.11 -6.16
CA SER A 16 -17.81 2.68 -4.84
C SER A 16 -16.87 3.88 -4.94
N GLU A 17 -17.07 4.89 -4.09
CA GLU A 17 -16.27 6.13 -4.12
C GLU A 17 -14.76 5.88 -3.91
N ASN A 18 -14.43 4.92 -3.03
CA ASN A 18 -13.05 4.48 -2.81
C ASN A 18 -12.48 3.65 -3.97
N GLY A 19 -13.35 2.93 -4.68
CA GLY A 19 -12.97 2.16 -5.84
C GLY A 19 -12.67 3.02 -7.07
N ARG A 20 -13.41 4.13 -7.26
CA ARG A 20 -13.10 5.19 -8.26
C ARG A 20 -11.73 5.82 -8.04
N LYS A 21 -11.24 5.86 -6.79
CA LYS A 21 -9.91 6.38 -6.40
C LYS A 21 -8.80 5.33 -6.41
N SER A 22 -9.10 4.06 -6.72
CA SER A 22 -8.08 3.00 -6.73
C SER A 22 -7.18 3.09 -7.98
N ALA A 23 -5.87 2.89 -7.81
CA ALA A 23 -4.90 2.86 -8.91
C ALA A 23 -5.27 1.83 -10.01
N PHE A 24 -5.93 0.74 -9.60
CA PHE A 24 -6.44 -0.28 -10.51
C PHE A 24 -7.61 0.24 -11.36
N ALA A 25 -8.63 0.88 -10.76
CA ALA A 25 -9.75 1.45 -11.52
C ALA A 25 -9.29 2.59 -12.44
N HIS A 26 -8.34 3.41 -12.00
CA HIS A 26 -7.70 4.41 -12.86
C HIS A 26 -6.98 3.75 -14.05
N LYS A 27 -6.20 2.69 -13.82
CA LYS A 27 -5.51 1.95 -14.89
C LYS A 27 -6.48 1.23 -15.85
N VAL A 28 -7.63 0.76 -15.38
CA VAL A 28 -8.65 0.14 -16.24
C VAL A 28 -9.41 1.19 -17.06
N LYS A 29 -9.70 2.37 -16.49
CA LYS A 29 -10.43 3.44 -17.18
C LYS A 29 -9.54 4.23 -18.15
N ASN A 30 -8.32 4.55 -17.70
CA ASN A 30 -7.40 5.47 -18.37
C ASN A 30 -6.11 4.79 -18.86
N GLY A 31 -5.96 3.48 -18.69
CA GLY A 31 -4.81 2.70 -19.18
C GLY A 31 -5.07 2.06 -20.55
N GLY A 32 -4.10 1.31 -21.07
CA GLY A 32 -4.23 0.60 -22.34
C GLY A 32 -4.36 1.54 -23.55
N GLU A 33 -5.24 1.20 -24.50
CA GLU A 33 -5.47 2.01 -25.71
C GLU A 33 -6.01 3.42 -25.39
N ASN A 34 -6.82 3.56 -24.34
CA ASN A 34 -7.31 4.87 -23.91
C ASN A 34 -6.18 5.78 -23.42
N TYR A 35 -5.17 5.22 -22.73
CA TYR A 35 -3.97 5.98 -22.37
C TYR A 35 -3.24 6.47 -23.61
N LYS A 36 -3.01 5.59 -24.59
CA LYS A 36 -2.32 5.94 -25.84
C LYS A 36 -3.08 7.01 -26.62
N LYS A 37 -4.41 6.89 -26.71
CA LYS A 37 -5.28 7.88 -27.37
C LYS A 37 -5.20 9.25 -26.67
N ASN A 38 -5.33 9.29 -25.35
CA ASN A 38 -5.24 10.53 -24.57
C ASN A 38 -3.85 11.17 -24.66
N VAL A 39 -2.78 10.36 -24.68
CA VAL A 39 -1.41 10.85 -24.88
C VAL A 39 -1.25 11.45 -26.28
N ARG A 40 -1.73 10.76 -27.33
CA ARG A 40 -1.71 11.28 -28.72
C ARG A 40 -2.50 12.57 -28.86
N GLU A 41 -3.71 12.64 -28.32
CA GLU A 41 -4.54 13.84 -28.32
C GLU A 41 -3.84 15.01 -27.61
N LYS A 42 -3.20 14.74 -26.47
CA LYS A 42 -2.43 15.76 -25.74
C LYS A 42 -1.21 16.23 -26.52
N ILE A 43 -0.52 15.33 -27.22
CA ILE A 43 0.60 15.67 -28.12
C ILE A 43 0.10 16.54 -29.28
N ASN A 44 -1.02 16.18 -29.91
CA ASN A 44 -1.59 16.97 -31.00
C ASN A 44 -1.99 18.38 -30.53
N ARG A 45 -2.54 18.51 -29.32
CA ARG A 45 -3.00 19.80 -28.79
C ARG A 45 -1.89 20.67 -28.20
N LYS A 46 -0.90 20.08 -27.54
CA LYS A 46 0.11 20.81 -26.74
C LYS A 46 1.56 20.63 -27.23
N GLY A 47 1.76 19.84 -28.28
CA GLY A 47 3.07 19.41 -28.74
C GLY A 47 3.62 18.22 -27.94
N ALA A 48 4.70 17.64 -28.47
CA ALA A 48 5.44 16.58 -27.80
C ALA A 48 6.03 17.06 -26.45
N SER A 49 6.16 16.14 -25.49
CA SER A 49 6.77 16.44 -24.21
C SER A 49 8.25 16.77 -24.38
N LYS A 50 8.69 17.90 -23.83
CA LYS A 50 10.10 18.32 -23.78
C LYS A 50 10.82 17.83 -22.52
N GLU A 51 10.14 17.08 -21.66
CA GLU A 51 10.65 16.67 -20.36
C GLU A 51 11.73 15.58 -20.46
N VAL A 52 12.91 15.84 -19.88
CA VAL A 52 13.93 14.82 -19.67
C VAL A 52 13.57 13.87 -18.53
N VAL A 53 14.05 12.64 -18.58
CA VAL A 53 13.81 11.62 -17.56
C VAL A 53 15.14 11.08 -17.04
N VAL A 54 15.23 10.97 -15.72
CA VAL A 54 16.30 10.25 -15.02
C VAL A 54 15.63 9.25 -14.08
N LYS A 55 16.04 7.98 -14.15
CA LYS A 55 15.50 6.91 -13.30
C LYS A 55 16.60 5.97 -12.83
N ILE A 56 16.39 5.36 -11.68
CA ILE A 56 17.20 4.22 -11.23
C ILE A 56 16.52 2.94 -11.75
N SER A 57 17.25 2.12 -12.52
CA SER A 57 16.75 0.87 -13.10
C SER A 57 17.13 -0.36 -12.28
N GLY A 58 18.14 -0.27 -11.42
CA GLY A 58 18.63 -1.41 -10.65
C GLY A 58 19.98 -1.13 -9.99
N GLY A 59 20.78 -2.16 -9.80
CA GLY A 59 22.15 -2.08 -9.28
C GLY A 59 22.68 -3.48 -8.93
N ALA A 60 24.01 -3.61 -8.83
CA ALA A 60 24.65 -4.88 -8.51
C ALA A 60 25.09 -4.96 -7.05
N VAL A 61 25.00 -6.17 -6.48
CA VAL A 61 25.53 -6.50 -5.15
C VAL A 61 26.86 -7.23 -5.23
N THR A 62 27.14 -7.91 -6.35
CA THR A 62 28.34 -8.75 -6.53
C THR A 62 29.21 -8.26 -7.67
N ARG A 63 30.50 -8.63 -7.65
CA ARG A 63 31.46 -8.39 -8.75
C ARG A 63 30.90 -8.86 -10.10
N GLN A 64 30.34 -10.07 -10.13
CA GLN A 64 29.76 -10.61 -11.35
C GLN A 64 28.52 -9.82 -11.79
N GLY A 65 27.70 -9.33 -10.85
CA GLY A 65 26.57 -8.47 -11.19
C GLY A 65 26.97 -7.15 -11.84
N ILE A 66 28.15 -6.60 -11.51
CA ILE A 66 28.72 -5.43 -12.18
C ILE A 66 29.09 -5.77 -13.62
N LYS A 67 29.83 -6.87 -13.83
CA LYS A 67 30.20 -7.37 -15.16
C LYS A 67 28.97 -7.58 -16.04
N ASN A 68 27.96 -8.28 -15.52
CA ASN A 68 26.70 -8.53 -16.23
C ASN A 68 25.95 -7.23 -16.58
N SER A 69 26.04 -6.20 -15.74
CA SER A 69 25.43 -4.89 -16.04
C SER A 69 26.13 -4.19 -17.19
N ILE A 70 27.46 -4.32 -17.27
CA ILE A 70 28.28 -3.77 -18.36
C ILE A 70 28.03 -4.56 -19.65
N ASP A 71 27.96 -5.89 -19.57
CA ASP A 71 27.64 -6.76 -20.72
C ASP A 71 26.26 -6.46 -21.30
N TYR A 72 25.26 -6.29 -20.44
CA TYR A 72 23.94 -5.84 -20.87
C TYR A 72 23.99 -4.46 -21.54
N MET A 73 24.75 -3.52 -20.99
CA MET A 73 24.90 -2.16 -21.52
C MET A 73 25.71 -2.12 -22.81
N SER A 74 26.70 -3.00 -23.00
CA SER A 74 27.49 -3.07 -24.23
C SER A 74 26.88 -4.01 -25.27
N ARG A 75 25.73 -4.66 -24.98
CA ARG A 75 25.14 -5.71 -25.83
C ARG A 75 26.14 -6.83 -26.12
N GLU A 76 26.83 -7.32 -25.10
CA GLU A 76 27.91 -8.31 -25.22
C GLU A 76 29.04 -7.78 -26.14
N SER A 77 29.56 -6.60 -25.80
CA SER A 77 30.66 -5.90 -26.50
C SER A 77 30.39 -5.35 -27.89
N GLN A 78 29.15 -5.39 -28.38
CA GLN A 78 28.75 -4.82 -29.67
C GLN A 78 28.65 -3.29 -29.66
N LEU A 79 28.45 -2.68 -28.49
CA LEU A 79 28.32 -1.24 -28.30
C LEU A 79 29.46 -0.69 -27.43
N SER A 80 29.92 0.50 -27.80
CA SER A 80 30.93 1.24 -27.04
C SER A 80 30.43 1.67 -25.67
N VAL A 81 31.32 1.66 -24.68
CA VAL A 81 31.06 2.23 -23.36
C VAL A 81 32.10 3.29 -23.03
N MET A 82 31.71 4.33 -22.31
CA MET A 82 32.57 5.44 -21.93
C MET A 82 32.66 5.54 -20.41
N ASN A 83 33.81 5.92 -19.85
CA ASN A 83 33.98 6.15 -18.42
C ASN A 83 33.79 7.63 -18.01
N GLU A 84 34.04 7.93 -16.74
CA GLU A 84 33.97 9.28 -16.20
C GLU A 84 35.01 10.26 -16.80
N SER A 85 36.21 9.78 -17.18
CA SER A 85 37.26 10.61 -17.76
C SER A 85 37.01 10.93 -19.25
N GLY A 86 36.16 10.15 -19.91
CA GLY A 86 35.85 10.26 -21.33
C GLY A 86 36.59 9.24 -22.22
N GLN A 87 37.33 8.30 -21.62
CA GLN A 87 37.87 7.15 -22.34
C GLN A 87 36.73 6.27 -22.83
N VAL A 88 36.85 5.79 -24.07
CA VAL A 88 35.87 4.92 -24.73
C VAL A 88 36.50 3.54 -24.93
N TRP A 89 35.77 2.50 -24.56
CA TRP A 89 36.14 1.11 -24.78
C TRP A 89 35.17 0.45 -25.76
N GLN A 90 35.70 -0.34 -26.69
CA GLN A 90 34.91 -1.07 -27.69
C GLN A 90 35.40 -2.52 -27.87
N GLY A 91 34.52 -3.42 -28.31
CA GLY A 91 34.88 -4.81 -28.61
C GLY A 91 35.55 -5.53 -27.43
N GLU A 92 36.79 -5.96 -27.61
CA GLU A 92 37.56 -6.69 -26.59
C GLU A 92 37.95 -5.79 -25.38
N GLU A 93 38.11 -4.49 -25.59
CA GLU A 93 38.48 -3.52 -24.55
C GLU A 93 37.39 -3.34 -23.50
N ILE A 94 36.17 -3.83 -23.75
CA ILE A 94 35.09 -3.87 -22.74
C ILE A 94 35.52 -4.67 -21.50
N LYS A 95 36.48 -5.58 -21.63
CA LYS A 95 37.11 -6.24 -20.48
C LYS A 95 37.77 -5.21 -19.54
N GLU A 96 38.46 -4.21 -20.08
CA GLU A 96 39.05 -3.12 -19.29
C GLU A 96 37.97 -2.29 -18.60
N ALA A 97 36.84 -2.03 -19.26
CA ALA A 97 35.70 -1.35 -18.64
C ALA A 97 35.16 -2.10 -17.41
N LYS A 98 35.15 -3.44 -17.47
CA LYS A 98 34.74 -4.30 -16.34
C LYS A 98 35.75 -4.23 -15.19
N GLU A 99 37.03 -4.30 -15.50
CA GLU A 99 38.12 -4.19 -14.51
C GLU A 99 38.14 -2.79 -13.88
N HIS A 100 37.92 -1.76 -14.69
CA HIS A 100 37.72 -0.38 -14.26
C HIS A 100 36.44 -0.16 -13.43
N MET A 101 35.54 -1.15 -13.24
CA MET A 101 34.37 -1.00 -12.37
C MET A 101 34.38 -1.93 -11.15
N VAL A 102 35.23 -2.96 -11.18
CA VAL A 102 35.36 -3.96 -10.12
C VAL A 102 36.56 -3.64 -9.23
N ASP A 103 36.39 -3.86 -7.93
CA ASP A 103 37.49 -3.92 -6.97
C ASP A 103 37.62 -5.37 -6.50
N ALA A 104 38.58 -6.09 -7.06
CA ALA A 104 38.77 -7.52 -6.81
C ALA A 104 39.25 -7.84 -5.38
N ALA A 105 39.66 -6.85 -4.58
CA ALA A 105 39.98 -7.07 -3.17
C ALA A 105 38.71 -6.88 -2.31
N ASN A 106 37.96 -5.80 -2.55
CA ASN A 106 36.95 -5.35 -1.60
C ASN A 106 35.49 -5.62 -1.98
N ASP A 107 35.20 -5.95 -3.24
CA ASP A 107 33.82 -6.15 -3.69
C ASP A 107 33.31 -7.53 -3.26
N ALA A 108 32.00 -7.67 -2.99
CA ALA A 108 31.43 -8.95 -2.61
C ALA A 108 31.38 -9.92 -3.81
N GLN A 109 31.71 -11.19 -3.58
CA GLN A 109 31.57 -12.25 -4.59
C GLN A 109 30.16 -12.85 -4.59
N HIS A 110 29.55 -12.95 -3.42
CA HIS A 110 28.23 -13.55 -3.22
C HIS A 110 27.18 -12.52 -2.77
N VAL A 111 25.90 -12.81 -3.05
CA VAL A 111 24.79 -11.92 -2.67
C VAL A 111 24.61 -11.86 -1.16
N HIS A 112 24.87 -12.97 -0.47
CA HIS A 112 24.83 -13.06 1.00
C HIS A 112 26.26 -13.14 1.57
N ASP A 113 26.45 -12.58 2.76
CA ASP A 113 27.65 -12.75 3.57
C ASP A 113 27.65 -14.12 4.27
N ASP A 114 28.77 -14.46 4.94
CA ASP A 114 28.93 -15.71 5.67
C ASP A 114 27.93 -15.88 6.83
N LYS A 115 27.24 -14.80 7.21
CA LYS A 115 26.21 -14.75 8.26
C LYS A 115 24.79 -14.79 7.66
N GLY A 116 24.65 -15.03 6.36
CA GLY A 116 23.39 -15.11 5.62
C GLY A 116 22.69 -13.78 5.36
N ARG A 117 23.32 -12.63 5.68
CA ARG A 117 22.75 -11.30 5.42
C ARG A 117 23.08 -10.86 4.00
N GLU A 118 22.15 -10.16 3.35
CA GLU A 118 22.39 -9.62 2.01
C GLU A 118 23.49 -8.55 2.05
N ASN A 119 24.47 -8.69 1.17
CA ASN A 119 25.54 -7.72 0.97
C ASN A 119 24.99 -6.39 0.45
N LYS A 120 25.66 -5.30 0.80
CA LYS A 120 25.28 -3.96 0.34
C LYS A 120 25.54 -3.83 -1.16
N LYS A 121 24.66 -3.12 -1.86
CA LYS A 121 24.87 -2.77 -3.29
C LYS A 121 26.21 -2.08 -3.50
N ILE A 122 26.93 -2.50 -4.55
CA ILE A 122 28.21 -1.92 -4.97
C ILE A 122 27.96 -0.84 -6.03
N THR A 123 27.04 -1.10 -6.97
CA THR A 123 26.69 -0.17 -8.03
C THR A 123 25.20 0.15 -8.05
N GLN A 124 24.86 1.25 -8.72
CA GLN A 124 23.50 1.64 -9.02
C GLN A 124 23.37 1.94 -10.51
N ASN A 125 22.37 1.35 -11.14
CA ASN A 125 22.13 1.54 -12.57
C ASN A 125 21.15 2.70 -12.75
N ILE A 126 21.58 3.74 -13.46
CA ILE A 126 20.83 4.96 -13.72
C ILE A 126 20.59 5.07 -15.22
N VAL A 127 19.41 5.50 -15.63
CA VAL A 127 19.06 5.71 -17.04
C VAL A 127 18.67 7.16 -17.26
N PHE A 128 19.29 7.79 -18.24
CA PHE A 128 19.03 9.14 -18.70
C PHE A 128 18.35 9.06 -20.07
N SER A 129 17.23 9.76 -20.23
CA SER A 129 16.48 9.76 -21.49
C SER A 129 16.03 11.17 -21.84
N PRO A 130 16.53 11.75 -22.94
CA PRO A 130 15.93 12.96 -23.50
C PRO A 130 14.60 12.62 -24.22
N PRO A 131 13.75 13.63 -24.48
CA PRO A 131 12.59 13.44 -25.34
C PRO A 131 13.02 13.23 -26.80
N VAL A 132 12.35 12.33 -27.51
CA VAL A 132 12.62 12.03 -28.94
C VAL A 132 12.51 13.30 -29.80
N SER A 133 11.58 14.19 -29.45
CA SER A 133 11.37 15.45 -30.17
C SER A 133 12.58 16.38 -30.16
N ALA A 134 13.49 16.23 -29.20
CA ALA A 134 14.72 17.05 -29.12
C ALA A 134 15.83 16.55 -30.05
N LYS A 135 15.71 15.35 -30.65
CA LYS A 135 16.67 14.78 -31.62
C LYS A 135 18.14 14.95 -31.17
N VAL A 136 18.40 14.61 -29.91
CA VAL A 136 19.72 14.76 -29.30
C VAL A 136 20.71 13.80 -29.94
N LYS A 137 21.85 14.30 -30.45
CA LYS A 137 22.91 13.46 -31.02
C LYS A 137 23.54 12.57 -29.95
N PRO A 138 23.96 11.32 -30.27
CA PRO A 138 24.52 10.38 -29.30
C PRO A 138 25.70 10.95 -28.49
N GLU A 139 26.66 11.58 -29.16
CA GLU A 139 27.84 12.19 -28.53
C GLU A 139 27.45 13.30 -27.54
N GLY A 140 26.52 14.18 -27.96
CA GLY A 140 26.02 15.26 -27.13
C GLY A 140 25.28 14.74 -25.90
N LEU A 141 24.57 13.61 -26.04
CA LEU A 141 23.87 12.97 -24.94
C LEU A 141 24.84 12.34 -23.94
N LEU A 142 25.82 11.55 -24.41
CA LEU A 142 26.86 10.93 -23.58
C LEU A 142 27.65 11.99 -22.80
N ASP A 143 28.12 13.05 -23.47
CA ASP A 143 28.86 14.14 -22.82
C ASP A 143 28.02 14.88 -21.77
N SER A 144 26.73 15.12 -22.06
CA SER A 144 25.82 15.78 -21.09
C SER A 144 25.62 14.96 -19.82
N VAL A 145 25.47 13.64 -19.96
CA VAL A 145 25.35 12.72 -18.81
C VAL A 145 26.65 12.67 -18.02
N ARG A 146 27.79 12.52 -18.71
CA ARG A 146 29.12 12.49 -18.09
C ARG A 146 29.42 13.75 -17.29
N LYS A 147 29.23 14.93 -17.89
CA LYS A 147 29.43 16.24 -17.21
C LYS A 147 28.52 16.42 -16.01
N THR A 148 27.25 16.03 -16.14
CA THR A 148 26.29 16.11 -15.03
C THR A 148 26.73 15.27 -13.83
N LEU A 149 27.18 14.03 -14.09
CA LEU A 149 27.62 13.13 -13.04
C LEU A 149 28.96 13.57 -12.43
N ASN A 150 29.95 13.97 -13.24
CA ASN A 150 31.22 14.49 -12.75
C ASN A 150 31.05 15.74 -11.88
N LYS A 151 30.14 16.65 -12.26
CA LYS A 151 29.86 17.85 -11.46
C LYS A 151 29.25 17.52 -10.10
N LYS A 152 28.41 16.48 -10.02
CA LYS A 152 27.68 16.10 -8.80
C LYS A 152 28.48 15.12 -7.92
N TYR A 153 29.25 14.24 -8.55
CA TYR A 153 29.99 13.12 -7.94
C TYR A 153 31.39 13.00 -8.58
N PRO A 154 32.29 13.96 -8.30
CA PRO A 154 33.59 14.05 -8.98
C PRO A 154 34.54 12.87 -8.70
N ASN A 155 34.40 12.24 -7.54
CA ASN A 155 35.28 11.14 -7.09
C ASN A 155 34.69 9.75 -7.37
N ASN A 156 33.54 9.66 -8.04
CA ASN A 156 32.86 8.40 -8.29
C ASN A 156 33.17 7.86 -9.68
N ARG A 157 33.60 6.60 -9.75
CA ARG A 157 33.73 5.85 -11.00
C ARG A 157 32.37 5.49 -11.58
N PHE A 158 32.21 5.66 -12.88
CA PHE A 158 31.02 5.20 -13.58
C PHE A 158 31.33 4.91 -15.04
N VAL A 159 30.57 3.96 -15.60
CA VAL A 159 30.59 3.69 -17.04
C VAL A 159 29.21 3.94 -17.61
N LEU A 160 29.16 4.44 -18.84
CA LEU A 160 27.94 4.81 -19.52
C LEU A 160 27.92 4.31 -20.97
N GLY A 161 26.72 3.97 -21.46
CA GLY A 161 26.52 3.41 -22.79
C GLY A 161 25.22 3.92 -23.41
N TYR A 162 25.25 4.21 -24.71
CA TYR A 162 24.13 4.75 -25.47
C TYR A 162 23.33 3.63 -26.14
N HIS A 163 22.01 3.63 -25.97
CA HIS A 163 21.06 2.69 -26.59
C HIS A 163 19.95 3.44 -27.34
N GLU A 164 19.48 2.83 -28.43
CA GLU A 164 18.36 3.34 -29.25
C GLU A 164 17.24 2.29 -29.44
N ASP A 165 17.28 1.22 -28.64
CA ASP A 165 16.70 -0.09 -28.95
C ASP A 165 15.17 -0.18 -28.98
N LYS A 166 14.45 0.76 -28.36
CA LYS A 166 12.98 0.66 -28.21
C LYS A 166 12.29 1.93 -28.65
N LYS A 167 11.65 1.86 -29.84
CA LYS A 167 10.74 2.88 -30.37
C LYS A 167 11.40 4.26 -30.51
N GLU A 168 12.63 4.30 -31.00
CA GLU A 168 13.39 5.54 -31.22
C GLU A 168 13.51 6.41 -29.96
N HIS A 169 13.62 5.78 -28.79
CA HIS A 169 13.87 6.49 -27.54
C HIS A 169 15.36 6.41 -27.20
N PRO A 170 16.18 7.40 -27.62
CA PRO A 170 17.59 7.45 -27.25
C PRO A 170 17.70 7.52 -25.73
N HIS A 171 18.57 6.70 -25.16
CA HIS A 171 18.83 6.71 -23.73
C HIS A 171 20.24 6.27 -23.41
N VAL A 172 20.76 6.77 -22.30
CA VAL A 172 22.07 6.39 -21.77
C VAL A 172 21.87 5.59 -20.50
N HIS A 173 22.40 4.38 -20.46
CA HIS A 173 22.57 3.62 -19.23
C HIS A 173 23.86 4.04 -18.57
N VAL A 174 23.85 4.10 -17.25
CA VAL A 174 25.00 4.39 -16.42
C VAL A 174 25.07 3.33 -15.34
N VAL A 175 26.23 2.67 -15.22
CA VAL A 175 26.57 1.86 -14.07
C VAL A 175 27.42 2.74 -13.15
N PHE A 176 26.81 3.25 -12.08
CA PHE A 176 27.45 4.16 -11.13
C PHE A 176 27.99 3.40 -9.92
N ARG A 177 29.27 3.55 -9.59
CA ARG A 177 29.87 2.94 -8.39
C ARG A 177 29.51 3.77 -7.16
N ILE A 178 28.89 3.12 -6.17
CA ILE A 178 28.37 3.79 -4.97
C ILE A 178 29.51 4.28 -4.07
N LYS A 179 30.58 3.49 -3.94
CA LYS A 179 31.79 3.92 -3.25
C LYS A 179 32.59 4.83 -4.19
N ASP A 180 32.99 5.99 -3.70
CA ASP A 180 33.97 6.84 -4.37
C ASP A 180 35.40 6.26 -4.21
N THR A 181 36.39 6.94 -4.80
CA THR A 181 37.81 6.60 -4.68
C THR A 181 38.32 6.61 -3.26
N ASP A 182 37.72 7.42 -2.37
CA ASP A 182 38.08 7.55 -0.96
C ASP A 182 37.39 6.47 -0.08
N GLY A 183 36.58 5.59 -0.69
CA GLY A 183 35.84 4.53 -0.03
C GLY A 183 34.54 4.98 0.63
N LYS A 184 34.20 6.26 0.57
CA LYS A 184 32.95 6.81 1.09
C LYS A 184 31.78 6.42 0.19
N ARG A 185 30.68 6.02 0.84
CA ARG A 185 29.48 5.55 0.14
C ARG A 185 28.53 6.70 -0.13
N THR A 186 28.16 6.86 -1.40
CA THR A 186 27.16 7.82 -1.86
C THR A 186 25.75 7.24 -1.74
N ASP A 187 24.87 7.95 -1.03
CA ASP A 187 23.44 7.62 -0.95
C ASP A 187 22.65 8.55 -1.89
N ILE A 188 22.22 8.03 -3.05
CA ILE A 188 21.46 8.80 -4.04
C ILE A 188 19.99 8.92 -3.57
N LYS A 189 19.65 10.07 -2.98
CA LYS A 189 18.29 10.33 -2.50
C LYS A 189 17.40 10.92 -3.60
N LYS A 190 16.11 11.03 -3.30
CA LYS A 190 15.13 11.69 -4.19
C LYS A 190 15.49 13.14 -4.51
N LYS A 191 16.19 13.84 -3.61
CA LYS A 191 16.68 15.20 -3.85
C LYS A 191 17.79 15.17 -4.90
N ASP A 192 18.76 14.26 -4.77
CA ASP A 192 19.84 14.12 -5.74
C ASP A 192 19.34 13.75 -7.13
N LEU A 193 18.36 12.84 -7.24
CA LEU A 193 17.76 12.53 -8.54
C LEU A 193 17.11 13.75 -9.22
N ARG A 194 16.60 14.71 -8.45
CA ARG A 194 16.07 15.96 -9.01
C ARG A 194 17.20 16.85 -9.51
N GLU A 195 18.27 16.99 -8.71
CA GLU A 195 19.43 17.80 -9.07
C GLU A 195 20.16 17.23 -10.29
N ILE A 196 20.34 15.92 -10.37
CA ILE A 196 20.90 15.22 -11.53
C ILE A 196 20.01 15.44 -12.76
N ARG A 197 18.68 15.33 -12.62
CA ARG A 197 17.74 15.59 -13.71
C ARG A 197 17.80 17.04 -14.20
N THR A 198 17.91 18.01 -13.29
CA THR A 198 18.06 19.43 -13.63
C THR A 198 19.42 19.70 -14.27
N GLY A 199 20.51 19.16 -13.72
CA GLY A 199 21.86 19.28 -14.29
C GLY A 199 21.92 18.72 -15.70
N PHE A 200 21.37 17.52 -15.91
CA PHE A 200 21.27 16.90 -17.23
C PHE A 200 20.49 17.77 -18.23
N CYS A 201 19.37 18.34 -17.80
CA CYS A 201 18.59 19.26 -18.62
C CYS A 201 19.41 20.51 -19.00
N ASN A 202 20.16 21.07 -18.04
CA ASN A 202 20.97 22.26 -18.28
C ASN A 202 22.12 21.99 -19.25
N GLU A 203 22.82 20.85 -19.12
CA GLU A 203 23.88 20.45 -20.06
C GLU A 203 23.34 20.29 -21.49
N LEU A 204 22.13 19.75 -21.65
CA LEU A 204 21.48 19.65 -22.96
C LEU A 204 21.07 21.03 -23.51
N ILE A 205 20.54 21.92 -22.67
CA ILE A 205 20.20 23.30 -23.08
C ILE A 205 21.45 24.05 -23.53
N LEU A 206 22.57 23.91 -22.82
CA LEU A 206 23.86 24.53 -23.18
C LEU A 206 24.36 24.07 -24.55
N LYS A 207 23.99 22.85 -24.98
CA LYS A 207 24.28 22.30 -26.31
C LYS A 207 23.24 22.68 -27.37
N GLY A 208 22.27 23.52 -27.05
CA GLY A 208 21.24 24.02 -27.97
C GLY A 208 20.01 23.11 -28.10
N TYR A 209 19.81 22.12 -27.22
CA TYR A 209 18.64 21.25 -27.29
C TYR A 209 17.45 21.83 -26.52
N ASP A 210 16.27 21.77 -27.15
CA ASP A 210 15.00 22.24 -26.58
C ASP A 210 14.38 21.20 -25.64
N VAL A 211 14.86 21.19 -24.40
CA VAL A 211 14.43 20.27 -23.34
C VAL A 211 14.04 21.01 -22.05
N LYS A 212 13.30 20.32 -21.18
CA LYS A 212 12.83 20.85 -19.89
C LYS A 212 12.97 19.81 -18.78
N ALA A 213 13.13 20.29 -17.55
CA ALA A 213 13.06 19.50 -16.33
C ALA A 213 12.11 20.18 -15.33
N THR A 214 10.81 20.08 -15.59
CA THR A 214 9.81 20.72 -14.73
C THR A 214 9.72 19.99 -13.39
N HIS A 215 9.77 20.76 -12.30
CA HIS A 215 9.44 20.30 -10.96
C HIS A 215 8.08 20.85 -10.54
N LYS A 216 7.01 20.10 -10.78
CA LYS A 216 5.69 20.52 -10.31
C LYS A 216 5.54 20.12 -8.84
N GLN A 217 5.83 21.05 -7.93
CA GLN A 217 5.29 20.96 -6.57
C GLN A 217 3.88 21.51 -6.59
N THR A 218 2.90 20.67 -6.29
CA THR A 218 1.57 21.17 -6.00
C THR A 218 1.65 21.83 -4.62
N GLN A 219 1.70 23.17 -4.60
CA GLN A 219 1.75 23.93 -3.35
C GLN A 219 0.54 23.56 -2.49
N GLY A 220 0.79 23.35 -1.20
CA GLY A 220 -0.24 22.84 -0.29
C GLY A 220 -0.54 21.35 -0.39
N LEU A 221 0.03 20.57 -1.32
CA LEU A 221 -0.18 19.10 -1.34
C LEU A 221 0.49 18.39 -0.17
N ASN A 222 1.69 18.81 0.21
CA ASN A 222 2.33 18.25 1.40
C ASN A 222 1.57 18.65 2.67
N GLN A 223 1.04 19.88 2.71
CA GLN A 223 0.22 20.34 3.82
C GLN A 223 -1.12 19.60 3.85
N SER A 224 -1.81 19.45 2.71
CA SER A 224 -3.05 18.69 2.63
C SER A 224 -2.86 17.20 2.88
N ILE A 225 -1.71 16.61 2.53
CA ILE A 225 -1.35 15.24 2.94
C ILE A 225 -1.12 15.17 4.45
N LYS A 226 -0.42 16.15 5.05
CA LYS A 226 -0.23 16.23 6.50
C LYS A 226 -1.55 16.43 7.24
N ASP A 227 -2.39 17.35 6.77
CA ASP A 227 -3.71 17.65 7.31
C ASP A 227 -4.63 16.46 7.12
N ALA A 228 -4.61 15.79 5.96
CA ALA A 228 -5.33 14.54 5.73
C ALA A 228 -4.80 13.41 6.61
N HIS A 229 -3.51 13.36 6.93
CA HIS A 229 -2.97 12.38 7.89
C HIS A 229 -3.33 12.72 9.35
N ALA A 230 -3.43 14.00 9.69
CA ALA A 230 -3.76 14.49 11.03
C ALA A 230 -5.28 14.39 11.31
N SER A 231 -6.10 14.68 10.30
CA SER A 231 -7.57 14.65 10.31
C SER A 231 -8.15 13.31 9.85
N ALA A 232 -7.40 12.47 9.13
CA ALA A 232 -7.77 11.07 9.00
C ALA A 232 -7.98 10.54 10.40
N PRO A 233 -9.07 9.80 10.66
CA PRO A 233 -9.23 9.14 11.94
C PRO A 233 -7.98 8.28 12.13
N LYS A 234 -7.07 8.75 12.98
CA LYS A 234 -5.79 8.09 13.29
C LYS A 234 -6.13 6.63 13.43
N ARG A 235 -5.35 5.71 12.84
CA ARG A 235 -5.55 4.25 12.93
C ARG A 235 -5.85 3.83 14.36
N GLN A 236 -7.11 3.94 14.79
CA GLN A 236 -7.50 3.76 16.17
C GLN A 236 -7.70 2.27 16.29
N LYS A 237 -6.63 1.61 16.76
CA LYS A 237 -6.63 0.17 16.98
C LYS A 237 -7.86 -0.18 17.84
N GLY A 238 -8.72 -1.04 17.29
CA GLY A 238 -9.93 -1.49 17.96
C GLY A 238 -11.18 -0.63 17.76
N VAL A 239 -11.18 0.36 16.84
CA VAL A 239 -12.38 1.11 16.44
C VAL A 239 -12.95 0.59 15.13
N TYR A 240 -14.27 0.40 15.12
CA TYR A 240 -15.02 -0.23 14.04
C TYR A 240 -16.32 0.53 13.76
N GLU A 241 -16.78 0.44 12.52
CA GLU A 241 -18.12 0.86 12.11
C GLU A 241 -19.10 -0.30 12.30
N VAL A 242 -20.24 -0.05 12.95
CA VAL A 242 -21.27 -1.08 13.17
C VAL A 242 -22.06 -1.31 11.90
N VAL A 243 -21.97 -2.52 11.34
CA VAL A 243 -22.70 -2.91 10.12
C VAL A 243 -24.04 -3.52 10.48
N ASP A 244 -24.06 -4.36 11.52
CA ASP A 244 -25.25 -5.10 11.92
C ASP A 244 -25.17 -5.58 13.39
N VAL A 245 -26.33 -5.75 14.01
CA VAL A 245 -26.50 -6.32 15.35
C VAL A 245 -27.69 -7.27 15.34
N GLY A 246 -27.57 -8.43 15.97
CA GLY A 246 -28.65 -9.40 15.96
C GLY A 246 -28.54 -10.51 16.99
N TYR A 247 -29.54 -11.38 17.00
CA TYR A 247 -29.65 -12.57 17.84
C TYR A 247 -30.04 -13.74 16.94
N ASP A 248 -29.14 -14.70 16.80
CA ASP A 248 -29.31 -15.85 15.91
C ASP A 248 -28.48 -17.04 16.40
N HIS A 249 -28.63 -18.21 15.79
CA HIS A 249 -27.81 -19.38 16.09
C HIS A 249 -26.33 -19.06 15.85
N TYR A 250 -25.44 -19.51 16.73
CA TYR A 250 -24.02 -19.20 16.64
C TYR A 250 -23.46 -19.55 15.24
N GLN A 251 -22.82 -18.59 14.59
CA GLN A 251 -22.33 -18.70 13.20
C GLN A 251 -23.44 -18.95 12.15
N HIS A 252 -24.70 -18.66 12.48
CA HIS A 252 -25.89 -18.92 11.66
C HIS A 252 -26.15 -20.42 11.40
N ASP A 253 -25.62 -21.29 12.26
CA ASP A 253 -25.80 -22.74 12.19
C ASP A 253 -26.96 -23.18 13.09
N LYS A 254 -28.07 -23.66 12.50
CA LYS A 254 -29.30 -24.02 13.21
C LYS A 254 -29.12 -25.11 14.26
N SER A 255 -28.06 -25.91 14.18
CA SER A 255 -27.74 -26.94 15.19
C SER A 255 -27.20 -26.37 16.50
N LYS A 256 -26.74 -25.11 16.50
CA LYS A 256 -26.06 -24.47 17.62
C LYS A 256 -26.97 -23.53 18.41
N PRO A 257 -26.71 -23.30 19.70
CA PRO A 257 -27.53 -22.40 20.50
C PRO A 257 -27.51 -20.97 19.97
N LYS A 258 -28.62 -20.24 20.18
CA LYS A 258 -28.74 -18.83 19.80
C LYS A 258 -27.89 -17.92 20.71
N GLN A 259 -27.26 -16.93 20.10
CA GLN A 259 -26.41 -15.94 20.76
C GLN A 259 -26.53 -14.56 20.08
N HIS A 260 -26.18 -13.50 20.82
CA HIS A 260 -26.06 -12.17 20.25
C HIS A 260 -24.80 -12.06 19.39
N PHE A 261 -24.92 -11.37 18.25
CA PHE A 261 -23.81 -11.04 17.38
C PHE A 261 -23.71 -9.55 17.09
N LEU A 262 -22.48 -9.11 16.84
CA LEU A 262 -22.11 -7.77 16.43
C LEU A 262 -21.24 -7.86 15.17
N LYS A 263 -21.75 -7.36 14.05
CA LYS A 263 -21.04 -7.31 12.77
C LYS A 263 -20.36 -5.97 12.63
N LEU A 264 -19.04 -5.98 12.59
CA LEU A 264 -18.19 -4.80 12.62
C LEU A 264 -17.35 -4.69 11.35
N LYS A 265 -17.20 -3.47 10.83
CA LYS A 265 -16.38 -3.16 9.68
C LYS A 265 -15.18 -2.32 10.07
N THR A 266 -14.01 -2.77 9.64
CA THR A 266 -12.76 -2.03 9.87
C THR A 266 -12.71 -0.74 9.04
N LEU A 267 -12.39 0.38 9.67
CA LEU A 267 -12.27 1.68 9.00
C LEU A 267 -11.16 1.71 7.93
N ASN A 268 -10.12 0.89 8.12
CA ASN A 268 -8.94 0.90 7.25
C ASN A 268 -9.11 0.13 5.93
N LYS A 269 -9.76 -1.05 5.98
CA LYS A 269 -9.82 -1.99 4.85
C LYS A 269 -11.25 -2.33 4.43
N GLY A 270 -12.26 -1.83 5.15
CA GLY A 270 -13.66 -2.19 4.92
C GLY A 270 -13.96 -3.67 5.14
N VAL A 271 -13.06 -4.41 5.80
CA VAL A 271 -13.25 -5.84 6.10
C VAL A 271 -14.30 -5.96 7.19
N GLU A 272 -15.35 -6.73 6.92
CA GLU A 272 -16.42 -7.06 7.84
C GLU A 272 -16.06 -8.32 8.65
N LYS A 273 -16.32 -8.29 9.96
CA LYS A 273 -16.13 -9.43 10.85
C LYS A 273 -17.29 -9.49 11.84
N THR A 274 -17.83 -10.69 12.03
CA THR A 274 -18.89 -10.95 13.00
C THR A 274 -18.29 -11.47 14.31
N TYR A 275 -18.66 -10.82 15.41
CA TYR A 275 -18.29 -11.21 16.77
C TYR A 275 -19.52 -11.75 17.49
N TRP A 276 -19.35 -12.80 18.28
CA TRP A 276 -20.41 -13.47 19.02
C TRP A 276 -20.14 -13.44 20.52
N GLY A 277 -21.18 -13.23 21.33
CA GLY A 277 -21.05 -13.14 22.77
C GLY A 277 -22.39 -13.00 23.48
N ALA A 278 -22.57 -13.74 24.57
CA ALA A 278 -23.81 -13.71 25.34
C ALA A 278 -24.14 -12.32 25.90
N GLY A 279 -23.12 -11.58 26.36
CA GLY A 279 -23.26 -10.23 26.94
C GLY A 279 -23.41 -9.09 25.93
N PHE A 280 -23.39 -9.37 24.61
CA PHE A 280 -23.52 -8.29 23.63
C PHE A 280 -24.89 -7.61 23.65
N GLY A 281 -25.96 -8.32 24.01
CA GLY A 281 -27.30 -7.72 24.13
C GLY A 281 -27.32 -6.56 25.12
N ASP A 282 -26.83 -6.78 26.35
CA ASP A 282 -26.75 -5.76 27.40
C ASP A 282 -25.81 -4.61 27.00
N LEU A 283 -24.66 -4.93 26.40
CA LEU A 283 -23.68 -3.92 25.96
C LEU A 283 -24.21 -3.02 24.83
N VAL A 284 -24.90 -3.60 23.85
CA VAL A 284 -25.51 -2.88 22.73
C VAL A 284 -26.63 -1.98 23.22
N GLN A 285 -27.45 -2.46 24.17
CA GLN A 285 -28.52 -1.67 24.77
C GLN A 285 -27.97 -0.52 25.62
N ARG A 286 -26.98 -0.78 26.48
CA ARG A 286 -26.35 0.24 27.34
C ARG A 286 -25.70 1.35 26.52
N GLU A 287 -24.93 0.98 25.49
CA GLU A 287 -24.21 1.93 24.63
C GLU A 287 -25.10 2.51 23.50
N SER A 288 -26.40 2.19 23.50
CA SER A 288 -27.41 2.64 22.51
C SER A 288 -26.92 2.52 21.06
N VAL A 289 -26.30 1.39 20.74
CA VAL A 289 -25.58 1.20 19.47
C VAL A 289 -26.55 1.08 18.30
N LYS A 290 -26.34 1.91 17.28
CA LYS A 290 -27.07 1.89 16.01
C LYS A 290 -26.16 1.51 14.86
N LYS A 291 -26.77 1.11 13.73
CA LYS A 291 -26.04 0.85 12.48
C LYS A 291 -25.40 2.15 11.99
N GLY A 292 -24.11 2.09 11.65
CA GLY A 292 -23.30 3.24 11.24
C GLY A 292 -22.51 3.90 12.39
N ASP A 293 -22.77 3.52 13.64
CA ASP A 293 -22.03 4.07 14.78
C ASP A 293 -20.56 3.61 14.79
N LEU A 294 -19.69 4.46 15.32
CA LEU A 294 -18.29 4.13 15.58
C LEU A 294 -18.16 3.58 17.00
N VAL A 295 -17.73 2.33 17.11
CA VAL A 295 -17.59 1.63 18.38
C VAL A 295 -16.18 1.11 18.59
N LYS A 296 -15.73 1.10 19.84
CA LYS A 296 -14.51 0.44 20.27
C LYS A 296 -14.85 -0.89 20.93
N LEU A 297 -14.28 -1.98 20.41
CA LEU A 297 -14.49 -3.34 20.93
C LEU A 297 -13.17 -3.91 21.47
N LYS A 298 -13.15 -4.33 22.73
CA LYS A 298 -12.00 -4.97 23.39
C LYS A 298 -12.43 -6.28 24.06
N LYS A 299 -11.66 -7.36 23.88
CA LYS A 299 -11.82 -8.60 24.65
C LYS A 299 -11.07 -8.44 25.97
N LEU A 300 -11.77 -8.55 27.10
CA LEU A 300 -11.19 -8.43 28.44
C LEU A 300 -10.61 -9.76 28.94
N GLY A 301 -11.22 -10.89 28.57
CA GLY A 301 -10.79 -12.21 29.00
C GLY A 301 -11.80 -13.30 28.68
N GLN A 302 -11.71 -14.42 29.39
CA GLN A 302 -12.71 -15.48 29.41
C GLN A 302 -13.18 -15.67 30.86
N LYS A 303 -14.50 -15.72 31.07
CA LYS A 303 -15.12 -16.00 32.37
C LYS A 303 -15.77 -17.39 32.33
N GLU A 304 -15.62 -18.15 33.40
CA GLU A 304 -16.35 -19.40 33.60
C GLU A 304 -17.76 -19.10 34.08
N VAL A 305 -18.74 -19.72 33.42
CA VAL A 305 -20.15 -19.57 33.76
C VAL A 305 -20.78 -20.96 33.80
N LYS A 306 -21.49 -21.27 34.88
CA LYS A 306 -22.31 -22.48 34.98
C LYS A 306 -23.64 -22.24 34.28
N ILE A 307 -23.98 -23.09 33.32
CA ILE A 307 -25.24 -23.05 32.55
C ILE A 307 -26.09 -24.24 33.01
N PRO A 308 -27.41 -24.09 33.25
CA PRO A 308 -28.28 -25.21 33.55
C PRO A 308 -28.30 -26.20 32.37
N ALA A 309 -28.05 -27.47 32.66
CA ALA A 309 -28.21 -28.58 31.71
C ALA A 309 -29.69 -28.94 31.66
N LEU A 310 -30.33 -28.66 30.53
CA LEU A 310 -31.75 -28.94 30.28
C LEU A 310 -31.90 -30.25 29.51
N ASP A 311 -32.84 -31.10 29.92
CA ASP A 311 -33.25 -32.29 29.16
C ASP A 311 -34.15 -31.91 27.96
N LYS A 312 -34.48 -32.85 27.08
CA LYS A 312 -35.32 -32.67 25.87
C LYS A 312 -36.70 -32.03 26.16
N ASN A 313 -37.17 -32.13 27.40
CA ASN A 313 -38.43 -31.57 27.87
C ASN A 313 -38.27 -30.18 28.54
N GLY A 314 -37.06 -29.61 28.56
CA GLY A 314 -36.78 -28.29 29.14
C GLY A 314 -36.67 -28.27 30.66
N ILE A 315 -36.54 -29.43 31.31
CA ILE A 315 -36.38 -29.57 32.76
C ILE A 315 -34.89 -29.58 33.12
N GLN A 316 -34.51 -28.82 34.15
CA GLN A 316 -33.11 -28.70 34.60
C GLN A 316 -32.66 -29.96 35.34
N GLN A 317 -31.64 -30.64 34.81
CA GLN A 317 -31.06 -31.84 35.42
C GLN A 317 -29.64 -31.64 35.99
N GLY A 318 -29.06 -30.43 35.89
CA GLY A 318 -27.76 -30.15 36.49
C GLY A 318 -27.13 -28.85 36.02
N TRP A 319 -25.83 -28.65 36.31
CA TRP A 319 -25.05 -27.49 35.89
C TRP A 319 -23.88 -27.93 35.00
N LYS A 320 -23.69 -27.27 33.87
CA LYS A 320 -22.55 -27.44 32.96
C LYS A 320 -21.65 -26.22 32.99
N THR A 321 -20.34 -26.41 33.15
CA THR A 321 -19.36 -25.32 33.06
C THR A 321 -19.14 -24.93 31.59
N ALA A 322 -19.18 -23.63 31.29
CA ALA A 322 -18.90 -23.09 29.98
C ALA A 322 -18.04 -21.82 30.07
N HIS A 323 -17.07 -21.69 29.16
CA HIS A 323 -16.24 -20.48 29.05
C HIS A 323 -16.91 -19.48 28.12
N ARG A 324 -17.11 -18.24 28.60
CA ARG A 324 -17.66 -17.15 27.81
C ARG A 324 -16.65 -16.01 27.71
N ASN A 325 -16.45 -15.49 26.50
CA ASN A 325 -15.60 -14.32 26.29
C ASN A 325 -16.24 -13.09 26.95
N ASP A 326 -15.45 -12.37 27.74
CA ASP A 326 -15.85 -11.09 28.32
C ASP A 326 -15.45 -9.94 27.38
N TRP A 327 -16.41 -9.08 27.07
CA TRP A 327 -16.29 -8.05 26.05
C TRP A 327 -16.55 -6.67 26.65
N GLN A 328 -15.72 -5.71 26.26
CA GLN A 328 -15.96 -4.30 26.52
C GLN A 328 -16.33 -3.62 25.20
N LEU A 329 -17.52 -3.04 25.17
CA LEU A 329 -18.02 -2.24 24.04
C LEU A 329 -18.18 -0.79 24.49
N GLN A 330 -17.74 0.14 23.65
CA GLN A 330 -17.84 1.58 23.89
C GLN A 330 -18.32 2.28 22.62
N ASN A 331 -19.44 3.00 22.69
CA ASN A 331 -19.89 3.85 21.58
C ASN A 331 -19.19 5.22 21.65
N LEU A 332 -18.53 5.62 20.56
CA LEU A 332 -17.81 6.89 20.50
C LEU A 332 -18.74 8.08 20.18
N GLY A 333 -19.94 7.81 19.66
CA GLY A 333 -20.94 8.83 19.32
C GLY A 333 -21.82 9.28 20.49
N VAL A 334 -21.83 8.52 21.60
CA VAL A 334 -22.68 8.81 22.77
C VAL A 334 -21.82 9.28 23.95
N LYS A 335 -22.12 10.48 24.47
CA LYS A 335 -21.49 11.08 25.65
C LYS A 335 -22.42 10.98 26.86
N GLY A 336 -21.87 10.86 28.07
CA GLY A 336 -22.65 10.87 29.33
C GLY A 336 -23.07 9.50 29.88
N ILE A 337 -22.68 8.38 29.25
CA ILE A 337 -22.90 7.04 29.82
C ILE A 337 -21.85 6.78 30.91
N ASP A 338 -22.29 6.46 32.12
CA ASP A 338 -21.38 5.99 33.18
C ASP A 338 -20.91 4.56 32.86
N ARG A 339 -19.62 4.43 32.58
CA ARG A 339 -18.95 3.19 32.16
C ARG A 339 -18.24 2.48 33.30
N LYS A 340 -18.26 3.04 34.52
CA LYS A 340 -17.65 2.45 35.72
C LYS A 340 -18.55 1.44 36.43
N LEU A 341 -19.85 1.44 36.15
CA LEU A 341 -20.77 0.39 36.57
C LEU A 341 -20.42 -0.90 35.82
N SER A 342 -19.63 -1.77 36.45
CA SER A 342 -19.52 -3.15 35.98
C SER A 342 -20.92 -3.75 36.04
N ASN A 343 -21.33 -4.40 34.97
CA ASN A 343 -22.54 -5.21 34.99
C ASN A 343 -22.25 -6.53 35.73
N ASP A 344 -21.46 -6.49 36.82
CA ASP A 344 -21.35 -7.59 37.77
C ASP A 344 -22.61 -7.60 38.61
N LYS A 345 -23.74 -7.91 37.96
CA LYS A 345 -24.71 -8.75 38.65
C LYS A 345 -24.02 -10.09 38.77
N SER A 346 -23.35 -10.31 39.90
CA SER A 346 -23.18 -11.66 40.41
C SER A 346 -24.54 -12.33 40.26
N PHE A 347 -24.62 -13.30 39.34
CA PHE A 347 -25.81 -14.10 39.15
C PHE A 347 -26.03 -14.84 40.48
N LYS A 348 -26.91 -14.32 41.34
CA LYS A 348 -27.39 -15.09 42.49
C LYS A 348 -28.23 -16.24 41.94
N LEU A 349 -27.87 -17.45 42.37
CA LEU A 349 -28.08 -18.69 41.62
C LEU A 349 -29.52 -19.23 41.63
N ASP A 350 -30.45 -18.67 42.42
CA ASP A 350 -31.73 -19.33 42.72
C ASP A 350 -32.97 -18.44 42.52
N ASP A 351 -32.96 -17.55 41.53
CA ASP A 351 -34.08 -16.63 41.33
C ASP A 351 -34.85 -16.96 40.03
N ILE A 352 -36.10 -17.41 40.20
CA ILE A 352 -37.10 -17.73 39.15
C ILE A 352 -37.29 -16.53 38.17
N SER A 353 -36.87 -15.34 38.62
CA SER A 353 -36.81 -14.09 37.84
C SER A 353 -35.85 -14.14 36.64
N SER A 354 -34.85 -15.02 36.62
CA SER A 354 -33.82 -15.08 35.56
C SER A 354 -34.35 -15.56 34.20
N ILE A 355 -35.26 -16.54 34.18
CA ILE A 355 -35.91 -17.05 32.97
C ILE A 355 -36.88 -16.02 32.40
N GLN A 356 -37.70 -15.40 33.26
CA GLN A 356 -38.61 -14.32 32.86
C GLN A 356 -37.85 -13.11 32.31
N LYS A 357 -36.71 -12.77 32.91
CA LYS A 357 -35.86 -11.67 32.45
C LYS A 357 -35.21 -11.97 31.10
N GLN A 358 -34.79 -13.21 30.85
CA GLN A 358 -34.29 -13.66 29.56
C GLN A 358 -35.39 -13.61 28.48
N GLN A 359 -36.62 -14.02 28.82
CA GLN A 359 -37.78 -13.92 27.92
C GLN A 359 -38.18 -12.45 27.65
N GLN A 360 -38.13 -11.57 28.65
CA GLN A 360 -38.39 -10.13 28.49
C GLN A 360 -37.30 -9.43 27.67
N GLN A 361 -36.03 -9.78 27.87
CA GLN A 361 -34.92 -9.30 27.03
C GLN A 361 -35.08 -9.76 25.58
N MET A 362 -35.49 -11.02 25.35
CA MET A 362 -35.81 -11.52 24.00
C MET A 362 -36.95 -10.73 23.35
N LYS A 363 -38.03 -10.42 24.09
CA LYS A 363 -39.15 -9.60 23.58
C LYS A 363 -38.70 -8.18 23.22
N LYS A 364 -37.94 -7.52 24.09
CA LYS A 364 -37.39 -6.17 23.83
C LYS A 364 -36.42 -6.16 22.64
N PHE A 365 -35.61 -7.20 22.48
CA PHE A 365 -34.66 -7.32 21.38
C PHE A 365 -35.35 -7.60 20.04
N ASN A 366 -36.39 -8.44 20.02
CA ASN A 366 -37.22 -8.65 18.82
C ASN A 366 -37.90 -7.35 18.36
N LEU A 367 -38.32 -6.50 19.30
CA LEU A 367 -38.88 -5.18 19.00
C LEU A 367 -37.85 -4.26 18.34
N VAL A 368 -36.60 -4.23 18.85
CA VAL A 368 -35.50 -3.47 18.24
C VAL A 368 -35.19 -3.97 16.83
N LYS A 369 -35.18 -5.29 16.61
CA LYS A 369 -35.00 -5.91 15.28
C LYS A 369 -36.11 -5.52 14.32
N GLN A 370 -37.37 -5.55 14.75
CA GLN A 370 -38.52 -5.13 13.92
C GLN A 370 -38.41 -3.64 13.53
N ASN A 371 -38.04 -2.78 14.47
CA ASN A 371 -37.82 -1.35 14.19
C ASN A 371 -36.64 -1.11 13.22
N MET A 372 -35.58 -1.91 13.30
CA MET A 372 -34.47 -1.87 12.34
C MET A 372 -34.86 -2.35 10.94
N LEU A 373 -35.73 -3.36 10.82
CA LEU A 373 -36.24 -3.83 9.53
C LEU A 373 -37.21 -2.81 8.90
N GLN A 374 -38.08 -2.19 9.69
CA GLN A 374 -39.00 -1.15 9.21
C GLN A 374 -38.27 0.11 8.73
N SER A 375 -37.22 0.55 9.43
CA SER A 375 -36.39 1.68 8.98
C SER A 375 -35.66 1.38 7.67
N GLN A 376 -35.19 0.15 7.46
CA GLN A 376 -34.62 -0.28 6.17
C GLN A 376 -35.64 -0.31 5.03
N GLN A 377 -36.89 -0.69 5.31
CA GLN A 377 -37.98 -0.63 4.31
C GLN A 377 -38.33 0.82 3.96
N LYS A 378 -38.48 1.73 4.94
CA LYS A 378 -38.75 3.15 4.67
C LYS A 378 -37.66 3.83 3.82
N ILE A 379 -36.38 3.47 4.03
CA ILE A 379 -35.26 3.97 3.21
C ILE A 379 -35.31 3.42 1.77
N LYS A 380 -35.81 2.19 1.56
CA LYS A 380 -36.01 1.61 0.23
C LYS A 380 -37.24 2.17 -0.51
N VAL A 381 -38.30 2.53 0.21
CA VAL A 381 -39.53 3.09 -0.40
C VAL A 381 -39.38 4.58 -0.71
N GLY A 382 -38.55 5.33 0.04
CA GLY A 382 -38.23 6.73 -0.25
C GLY A 382 -37.35 6.99 -1.46
N ILE A 383 -36.97 5.94 -2.22
CA ILE A 383 -36.34 6.05 -3.54
C ILE A 383 -37.26 5.37 -4.56
N LYS A 384 -38.41 5.99 -4.78
CA LYS A 384 -39.15 5.88 -6.04
C LYS A 384 -39.37 7.32 -6.50
N PHE A 385 -38.63 7.67 -7.56
CA PHE A 385 -38.65 8.84 -8.43
C PHE A 385 -39.20 10.16 -7.91
#